data_AF-A0A916V1I0-F1
#
_entry.id   AF-A0A916V1I0-F1
#
_cell.length_a   1.000
_cell.length_b   1.000
_cell.length_c   1.000
_cell.angle_alpha   90.00
_cell.angle_beta   90.00
_cell.angle_gamma   90.00
#
_symmetry.space_group_name_H-M   'P 1'
#
loop_
_entity.id
_entity.type
_entity.pdbx_description
1 polymer ?
#
loop_
_entity_poly.entity_id
_entity_poly.type
_entity_poly.pdbx_seq_one_letter_code
_entity_poly.pdbx_strand_id
1 'polypeptide(L)' 'MNRQEIEDIVLDTVATILKRPLDAGLNSTRSSIVEWDSLKHVEIMFALEDELGTEFSEEELAQLDSVMKIVDVVAARQAA' A
#
# COMPACT_ATOMS: atom_id res chain seq x y z
N MET A 1 -12.64 5.80 -8.47
CA MET A 1 -11.77 6.62 -7.59
C MET A 1 -10.62 7.14 -8.43
N ASN A 2 -10.08 8.33 -8.15
CA ASN A 2 -8.93 8.84 -8.91
C ASN A 2 -7.60 8.36 -8.28
N ARG A 3 -6.51 8.30 -9.07
CA ARG A 3 -5.17 7.88 -8.59
C ARG A 3 -4.74 8.60 -7.31
N GLN A 4 -5.07 9.88 -7.21
CA GLN A 4 -4.72 10.74 -6.08
C GLN A 4 -5.43 10.33 -4.78
N GLU A 5 -6.69 9.88 -4.86
CA GLU A 5 -7.42 9.38 -3.69
C GLU A 5 -6.90 8.01 -3.24
N ILE A 6 -6.54 7.16 -4.20
CA ILE A 6 -5.91 5.86 -3.92
C ILE A 6 -4.57 6.07 -3.22
N GLU A 7 -3.77 7.02 -3.68
CA GLU A 7 -2.50 7.37 -3.05
C GLU A 7 -2.69 7.84 -1.61
N ASP A 8 -3.67 8.70 -1.35
CA ASP A 8 -3.96 9.21 0.00
C ASP A 8 -4.35 8.08 0.96
N ILE A 9 -5.23 7.17 0.52
CA ILE A 9 -5.67 6.00 1.31
C ILE A 9 -4.51 5.05 1.57
N VAL A 10 -3.69 4.77 0.56
CA VAL A 10 -2.54 3.89 0.72
C VAL A 10 -1.53 4.50 1.70
N LEU A 11 -1.24 5.79 1.56
CA LEU A 11 -0.35 6.48 2.48
C LEU A 11 -0.90 6.50 3.91
N ASP A 12 -2.18 6.79 4.10
CA ASP A 12 -2.81 6.82 5.42
C ASP A 12 -2.82 5.44 6.08
N THR A 13 -3.20 4.41 5.33
CA THR A 13 -3.22 3.02 5.80
C THR A 13 -1.82 2.58 6.22
N VAL A 14 -0.82 2.78 5.36
CA VAL A 14 0.56 2.39 5.66
C VAL A 14 1.07 3.21 6.86
N ALA A 15 0.81 4.52 6.91
CA ALA A 15 1.22 5.37 8.04
C ALA A 15 0.58 4.92 9.36
N THR A 16 -0.69 4.53 9.33
CA THR A 16 -1.44 4.02 10.49
C THR A 16 -0.87 2.69 10.99
N ILE A 17 -0.60 1.74 10.09
CA ILE A 17 -0.07 0.42 10.45
C ILE A 17 1.38 0.50 10.95
N LEU A 18 2.19 1.35 10.32
CA LEU A 18 3.57 1.63 10.72
C LEU A 18 3.66 2.58 11.91
N LYS A 19 2.55 3.21 12.32
CA LYS A 19 2.47 4.21 13.41
C LYS A 19 3.45 5.37 13.23
N ARG A 20 3.70 5.75 11.98
CA ARG A 20 4.64 6.80 11.59
C ARG A 20 4.06 7.60 10.43
N PRO A 21 4.22 8.93 10.41
CA PRO A 21 3.91 9.71 9.23
C PRO A 21 4.81 9.32 8.07
N LEU A 22 4.21 8.97 6.93
CA LEU A 22 4.91 8.82 5.68
C LEU A 22 4.88 10.17 4.96
N ASP A 23 6.03 10.57 4.42
CA ASP A 23 6.04 11.67 3.47
C ASP A 23 5.16 11.29 2.27
N ALA A 24 4.44 12.27 1.71
CA ALA A 24 3.60 12.11 0.51
C ALA A 24 4.40 11.70 -0.75
N GLY A 25 5.68 11.37 -0.61
CA GLY A 25 6.49 10.81 -1.67
C GLY A 25 6.26 9.31 -1.81
N LEU A 26 5.93 8.89 -3.02
CA LEU A 26 5.84 7.50 -3.47
C LEU A 26 7.14 6.67 -3.36
N ASN A 27 8.20 7.23 -2.78
CA ASN A 27 9.51 6.58 -2.58
C ASN A 27 9.58 5.72 -1.30
N SER A 28 8.47 5.61 -0.57
CA SER A 28 8.34 4.75 0.60
C SER A 28 8.35 3.28 0.16
N THR A 29 9.49 2.63 0.36
CA THR A 29 9.69 1.22 0.07
C THR A 29 9.93 0.44 1.35
N ARG A 30 9.56 -0.84 1.33
CA ARG A 30 9.75 -1.79 2.43
C ARG A 30 11.21 -1.87 2.89
N SER A 31 12.16 -1.78 1.95
CA SER A 31 13.60 -1.81 2.29
C SER A 31 14.11 -0.52 2.92
N SER A 32 13.45 0.61 2.66
CA SER A 32 13.83 1.91 3.23
C SER A 32 13.25 2.10 4.64
N ILE A 33 12.10 1.50 4.92
CA ILE A 33 11.37 1.67 6.17
C ILE A 33 11.56 0.45 7.06
N VAL A 34 12.36 0.61 8.12
CA VAL A 34 12.66 -0.47 9.08
C VAL A 34 11.41 -1.04 9.75
N GLU A 35 10.38 -0.23 9.97
CA GLU A 35 9.11 -0.65 10.58
C GLU A 35 8.27 -1.52 9.63
N TRP A 36 8.61 -1.55 8.34
CA TRP A 36 7.91 -2.34 7.32
C TRP A 36 8.44 -3.77 7.24
N ASP A 37 8.26 -4.52 8.32
CA ASP A 37 8.58 -5.94 8.40
C ASP A 37 7.59 -6.84 7.63
N SER A 38 7.88 -8.14 7.54
CA SER A 38 6.99 -9.13 6.88
C SER A 38 5.58 -9.15 7.48
N LEU A 39 5.46 -9.02 8.80
CA LEU A 39 4.16 -9.00 9.46
C LEU A 39 3.38 -7.73 9.11
N LYS A 40 4.06 -6.58 9.18
CA LYS A 40 3.46 -5.28 8.87
C LYS A 40 3.04 -5.18 7.41
N HIS A 41 3.84 -5.76 6.51
CA HIS A 41 3.50 -5.86 5.10
C HIS A 41 2.18 -6.62 4.91
N VAL A 42 2.00 -7.77 5.54
CA VAL A 42 0.73 -8.53 5.45
C VAL A 42 -0.44 -7.74 6.05
N GLU A 43 -0.26 -7.09 7.20
CA GLU A 43 -1.30 -6.24 7.81
C GLU A 43 -1.72 -5.07 6.90
N ILE A 44 -0.75 -4.39 6.27
CA ILE A 44 -1.02 -3.31 5.31
C ILE A 44 -1.87 -3.84 4.16
N MET A 45 -1.50 -4.98 3.59
CA MET A 45 -2.19 -5.52 2.42
C MET A 45 -3.64 -5.85 2.78
N PHE A 46 -3.88 -6.54 3.89
CA PHE A 46 -5.25 -6.82 4.35
C PHE A 46 -6.06 -5.55 4.63
N ALA A 47 -5.46 -4.53 5.24
CA ALA A 47 -6.14 -3.27 5.49
C ALA A 47 -6.51 -2.56 4.19
N LEU A 48 -5.62 -2.59 3.19
CA LEU A 48 -5.89 -2.02 1.87
C LEU A 48 -6.95 -2.81 1.10
N GLU A 49 -6.97 -4.14 1.24
CA GLU A 49 -8.02 -4.99 0.66
C GLU A 49 -9.41 -4.60 1.19
N ASP A 50 -9.52 -4.39 2.50
CA ASP A 50 -10.76 -3.96 3.16
C ASP A 50 -11.17 -2.52 2.77
N GLU A 51 -10.23 -1.57 2.83
CA GLU A 51 -10.48 -0.14 2.52
C GLU A 51 -10.83 0.10 1.05
N LEU A 52 -10.11 -0.55 0.13
CA LEU A 52 -10.23 -0.32 -1.31
C LEU A 52 -11.11 -1.37 -2.01
N GLY A 53 -11.54 -2.42 -1.29
CA GLY A 53 -12.36 -3.51 -1.83
C GLY A 53 -11.65 -4.33 -2.91
N THR A 54 -10.34 -4.52 -2.76
CA THR A 54 -9.49 -5.27 -3.71
C THR A 54 -8.97 -6.54 -3.04
N GLU A 55 -8.56 -7.54 -3.82
CA GLU A 55 -7.96 -8.78 -3.31
C GLU A 55 -6.61 -9.03 -3.99
N PHE A 56 -5.52 -9.08 -3.23
CA PHE A 56 -4.17 -9.28 -3.72
C PHE A 56 -3.77 -10.76 -3.59
N SER A 57 -3.22 -11.32 -4.67
CA SER A 57 -2.67 -12.68 -4.61
C SER A 57 -1.34 -12.71 -3.88
N GLU A 58 -0.94 -13.88 -3.36
CA GLU A 58 0.35 -14.07 -2.67
C GLU A 58 1.56 -13.59 -3.50
N GLU A 59 1.49 -13.78 -4.81
CA GLU A 59 2.49 -13.29 -5.76
C GLU A 59 2.54 -11.75 -5.80
N GLU A 60 1.38 -11.09 -5.76
CA GLU A 60 1.31 -9.63 -5.71
C GLU A 60 1.85 -9.12 -4.38
N LEU A 61 1.46 -9.73 -3.25
CA LEU A 61 2.01 -9.37 -1.93
C LEU A 61 3.55 -9.35 -1.98
N ALA A 62 4.17 -10.39 -2.54
CA ALA A 62 5.62 -10.45 -2.68
C ALA A 62 6.22 -9.35 -3.58
N GLN A 63 5.47 -8.86 -4.58
CA GLN A 63 5.90 -7.81 -5.51
C GLN A 63 5.58 -6.39 -5.02
N LEU A 64 4.59 -6.23 -4.13
CA LEU A 64 4.06 -4.96 -3.60
C LEU A 64 4.94 -4.42 -2.46
N ASP A 65 6.25 -4.31 -2.71
CA ASP A 65 7.24 -3.82 -1.73
C ASP A 65 7.30 -2.29 -1.60
N SER A 66 6.47 -1.55 -2.33
CA SER A 66 6.55 -0.09 -2.43
C SER A 66 5.17 0.52 -2.56
N VAL A 67 4.94 1.67 -1.90
CA VAL A 67 3.67 2.42 -1.96
C VAL A 67 3.26 2.70 -3.41
N MET A 68 4.21 3.10 -4.26
CA MET A 68 3.97 3.34 -5.68
C MET A 68 3.36 2.14 -6.41
N LYS A 69 3.87 0.93 -6.16
CA LYS A 69 3.40 -0.29 -6.83
C LYS A 69 1.98 -0.63 -6.40
N ILE A 70 1.69 -0.47 -5.12
CA ILE A 70 0.35 -0.68 -4.55
C ILE A 70 -0.64 0.26 -5.23
N VAL A 71 -0.34 1.55 -5.26
CA VAL A 71 -1.18 2.56 -5.89
C VAL A 71 -1.40 2.24 -7.38
N ASP A 72 -0.36 1.81 -8.10
CA ASP A 72 -0.47 1.49 -9.52
C ASP A 72 -1.36 0.27 -9.79
N VAL A 73 -1.22 -0.80 -9.01
CA VAL A 73 -2.06 -2.01 -9.10
C VAL A 73 -3.52 -1.68 -8.79
N VAL A 74 -3.78 -0.95 -7.70
CA VAL A 74 -5.14 -0.57 -7.32
C VAL A 74 -5.77 0.36 -8.35
N ALA A 75 -5.01 1.36 -8.83
CA ALA A 75 -5.49 2.28 -9.85
C ALA A 75 -5.81 1.55 -11.17
N ALA A 76 -5.00 0.56 -11.55
CA ALA A 76 -5.28 -0.26 -12.72
C ALA A 76 -6.56 -1.09 -12.56
N ARG A 77 -6.79 -1.65 -11.37
CA ARG A 77 -8.00 -2.43 -11.06
C ARG A 77 -9.26 -1.57 -11.05
N GLN A 78 -9.19 -0.36 -10.52
CA GLN A 78 -10.34 0.56 -10.47
C GLN A 78 -10.61 1.30 -11.78
N ALA A 79 -9.66 1.30 -12.72
CA ALA A 79 -9.85 1.85 -14.06
C ALA A 79 -10.45 0.84 -15.05
N ALA A 80 -10.56 -0.44 -14.67
CA ALA A 80 -11.13 -1.53 -15.46
C ALA A 80 -12.62 -1.74 -15.12
#